data_AF-A0A1J9PHY6-F1
#
_entry.id   AF-A0A1J9PHY6-F1
#
_cell.length_a   1.000
_cell.length_b   1.000
_cell.length_c   1.000
_cell.angle_alpha   90.00
_cell.angle_beta   90.00
_cell.angle_gamma   90.00
#
_symmetry.space_group_name_H-M   'P 1'
#
loop_
_entity.id
_entity.type
_entity.pdbx_description
1 polymer ?
#
loop_
_entity_poly.entity_id
_entity_poly.type
_entity_poly.pdbx_seq_one_letter_code
_entity_poly.pdbx_strand_id
1 'polypeptide(L)'
;MPGIFANLTTGTRNSATSLEIRTGYFGHCMKQNTGLWVCARNAEPLANVIKDQKMPNIDPLNLVYMSGTFKDKMIFSGLIFASIPFLFVCFLLLATFPTWSDGVDSGSSEGQVKAFPSRMVSRIATILVGLASLLSLVSVFWQHISTAASVTMHEELYYGVVKGHIGVVAMVLGWGSVSAAFLATIGLIVMIVSIAVLAKLTDD
;
A
#
# COMPACT_ATOMS: atom_id res chain seq x y z
N MET A 1 -3.16 10.50 -10.30
CA MET A 1 -2.57 10.21 -8.97
C MET A 1 -2.74 8.73 -8.68
N PRO A 2 -1.64 7.97 -8.56
CA PRO A 2 -1.71 6.60 -8.05
C PRO A 2 -1.88 6.65 -6.51
N GLY A 3 -2.87 5.94 -5.97
CA GLY A 3 -3.09 5.85 -4.51
C GLY A 3 -4.25 6.69 -3.95
N ILE A 4 -5.41 6.64 -4.59
CA ILE A 4 -6.67 7.17 -4.01
C ILE A 4 -7.14 6.17 -2.95
N PHE A 5 -7.43 6.61 -1.73
CA PHE A 5 -7.99 5.78 -0.65
C PHE A 5 -9.49 5.95 -0.51
N ALA A 6 -9.94 7.21 -0.51
CA ALA A 6 -11.35 7.55 -0.42
C ALA A 6 -11.73 8.48 -1.57
N ASN A 7 -12.87 8.21 -2.17
CA ASN A 7 -13.54 9.10 -3.10
C ASN A 7 -14.88 9.51 -2.51
N LEU A 8 -15.09 10.80 -2.33
CA LEU A 8 -16.32 11.39 -1.83
C LEU A 8 -17.02 12.10 -2.97
N THR A 9 -18.27 11.75 -3.21
CA THR A 9 -19.09 12.35 -4.26
C THR A 9 -20.39 12.87 -3.68
N THR A 10 -20.76 14.12 -3.99
CA THR A 10 -22.13 14.61 -3.77
C THR A 10 -22.94 14.41 -5.04
N GLY A 11 -24.15 13.87 -4.89
CA GLY A 11 -25.12 13.74 -5.97
C GLY A 11 -26.36 14.57 -5.69
N THR A 12 -26.49 15.75 -6.30
CA THR A 12 -27.78 16.44 -6.37
C THR A 12 -28.65 15.73 -7.40
N ARG A 13 -29.85 15.31 -6.99
CA ARG A 13 -30.79 14.49 -7.79
C ARG A 13 -31.27 15.20 -9.08
N ASN A 14 -30.90 16.45 -9.31
CA ASN A 14 -31.22 17.25 -10.50
C ASN A 14 -30.04 18.19 -10.87
N SER A 15 -29.29 17.82 -11.91
CA SER A 15 -28.62 18.70 -12.89
C SER A 15 -27.88 19.99 -12.45
N ALA A 16 -27.14 20.02 -11.35
CA ALA A 16 -26.06 21.01 -11.17
C ALA A 16 -25.08 20.58 -10.06
N THR A 17 -23.82 20.40 -10.46
CA THR A 17 -22.61 20.29 -9.62
C THR A 17 -22.50 19.08 -8.69
N SER A 18 -22.09 17.93 -9.23
CA SER A 18 -21.52 16.84 -8.42
C SER A 18 -20.09 17.19 -8.02
N LEU A 19 -19.85 17.43 -6.73
CA LEU A 19 -18.50 17.66 -6.20
C LEU A 19 -17.85 16.29 -5.94
N GLU A 20 -16.71 16.02 -6.59
CA GLU A 20 -15.93 14.80 -6.37
C GLU A 20 -14.58 15.16 -5.72
N ILE A 21 -14.29 14.57 -4.56
CA ILE A 21 -13.02 14.74 -3.85
C ILE A 21 -12.36 13.39 -3.64
N ARG A 22 -11.12 13.26 -4.10
CA ARG A 22 -10.28 12.09 -3.93
C ARG A 22 -9.18 12.39 -2.93
N THR A 23 -9.04 11.53 -1.94
CA THR A 23 -8.01 11.67 -0.89
C THR A 23 -7.00 10.55 -1.00
N GLY A 24 -5.72 10.92 -1.03
CA GLY A 24 -4.56 10.04 -1.03
C GLY A 24 -3.63 10.31 0.17
N TYR A 25 -2.51 9.60 0.24
CA TYR A 25 -1.47 9.84 1.24
C TYR A 25 -0.86 11.25 1.17
N PHE A 26 -0.66 11.73 -0.06
CA PHE A 26 0.09 12.95 -0.33
C PHE A 26 -0.80 14.20 -0.48
N GLY A 27 -2.12 14.05 -0.38
CA GLY A 27 -3.04 15.18 -0.49
C GLY A 27 -4.43 14.82 -0.98
N HIS A 28 -5.14 15.84 -1.42
CA HIS A 28 -6.52 15.80 -1.89
C HIS A 28 -6.59 16.35 -3.31
N CYS A 29 -7.50 15.81 -4.11
CA CYS A 29 -7.85 16.37 -5.40
C CYS A 29 -9.35 16.55 -5.50
N MET A 30 -9.79 17.73 -5.90
CA MET A 30 -11.18 17.99 -6.28
C MET A 30 -11.32 18.01 -7.81
N LYS A 31 -12.47 17.56 -8.29
CA LYS A 31 -12.89 17.78 -9.67
C LYS A 31 -13.69 19.08 -9.75
N GLN A 32 -13.27 20.00 -10.61
CA GLN A 32 -14.03 21.21 -10.92
C GLN A 32 -15.11 20.93 -11.96
N ASN A 33 -16.11 21.83 -12.05
CA ASN A 33 -17.18 21.77 -13.04
C ASN A 33 -16.68 21.75 -14.49
N THR A 34 -15.49 22.30 -14.75
CA THR A 34 -14.79 22.30 -16.05
C THR A 34 -14.18 20.93 -16.39
N GLY A 35 -14.30 19.93 -15.51
CA GLY A 35 -13.65 18.62 -15.65
C GLY A 35 -12.18 18.60 -15.23
N LEU A 36 -11.60 19.75 -14.90
CA LEU A 36 -10.21 19.87 -14.46
C LEU A 36 -10.05 19.36 -13.02
N TRP A 37 -8.94 18.68 -12.75
CA TRP A 37 -8.59 18.24 -11.39
C TRP A 37 -7.63 19.25 -10.74
N VAL A 38 -7.99 19.74 -9.56
CA VAL A 38 -7.13 20.60 -8.75
C VAL A 38 -6.73 19.85 -7.49
N CYS A 39 -5.43 19.80 -7.23
CA CYS A 39 -4.87 19.00 -6.15
C CYS A 39 -4.05 19.87 -5.20
N ALA A 40 -4.20 19.62 -3.91
CA ALA A 40 -3.48 20.29 -2.84
C ALA A 40 -3.10 19.31 -1.74
N ARG A 41 -1.97 19.55 -1.07
CA ARG A 41 -1.53 18.71 0.06
C ARG A 41 -2.43 18.89 1.29
N ASN A 42 -2.91 20.11 1.50
CA ASN A 42 -3.80 20.49 2.59
C ASN A 42 -5.19 20.84 2.06
N ALA A 43 -6.20 20.79 2.93
CA ALA A 43 -7.57 21.13 2.58
C ALA A 43 -7.81 22.65 2.45
N GLU A 44 -7.11 23.50 3.22
CA GLU A 44 -7.23 24.97 3.18
C GLU A 44 -7.13 25.59 1.76
N PRO A 45 -6.08 25.29 0.97
CA PRO A 45 -5.95 25.86 -0.37
C PRO A 45 -7.11 25.47 -1.28
N LEU A 46 -7.66 24.28 -1.09
CA LEU A 46 -8.78 23.77 -1.87
C LEU A 46 -10.08 24.50 -1.50
N ALA A 47 -10.28 24.77 -0.21
CA ALA A 47 -11.39 25.58 0.28
C ALA A 47 -11.31 27.03 -0.25
N ASN A 48 -10.10 27.60 -0.38
CA ASN A 48 -9.91 28.93 -0.94
C ASN A 48 -10.25 28.97 -2.44
N VAL A 49 -9.89 27.94 -3.22
CA VAL A 49 -10.29 27.82 -4.64
C VAL A 49 -11.81 27.79 -4.78
N ILE A 50 -12.52 27.10 -3.89
CA ILE A 50 -13.99 27.07 -3.89
C ILE A 50 -14.58 28.45 -3.56
N LYS A 51 -14.03 29.15 -2.56
CA LYS A 51 -14.46 30.51 -2.20
C LYS A 51 -14.25 31.50 -3.36
N ASP A 52 -13.15 31.37 -4.08
CA ASP A 52 -12.78 32.26 -5.18
C ASP A 52 -13.68 32.06 -6.42
N GLN A 53 -14.25 30.86 -6.58
CA GLN A 53 -15.17 30.55 -7.68
C GLN A 53 -16.55 31.23 -7.56
N LYS A 54 -16.84 32.00 -6.47
CA LYS A 54 -18.03 32.86 -6.27
C LYS A 54 -19.40 32.23 -6.61
N MET A 55 -19.50 30.91 -6.72
CA MET A 55 -20.79 30.23 -6.87
C MET A 55 -21.35 29.91 -5.49
N PRO A 56 -22.60 30.30 -5.19
CA PRO A 56 -23.25 29.89 -3.96
C PRO A 56 -23.42 28.36 -3.97
N ASN A 57 -23.06 27.68 -2.87
CA ASN A 57 -23.27 26.25 -2.63
C ASN A 57 -22.41 25.25 -3.44
N ILE A 58 -21.15 25.58 -3.77
CA ILE A 58 -20.22 24.56 -4.35
C ILE A 58 -19.93 23.42 -3.36
N ASP A 59 -19.82 23.72 -2.07
CA ASP A 59 -19.58 22.73 -1.00
C ASP A 59 -20.57 22.92 0.17
N PRO A 60 -21.85 22.53 0.00
CA PRO A 60 -22.89 22.76 1.00
C PRO A 60 -22.73 21.87 2.25
N LEU A 61 -21.94 20.80 2.17
CA LEU A 61 -21.73 19.81 3.23
C LEU A 61 -20.30 19.81 3.79
N ASN A 62 -19.48 20.79 3.40
CA ASN A 62 -18.09 20.92 3.83
C ASN A 62 -17.25 19.65 3.61
N LEU A 63 -17.40 19.03 2.43
CA LEU A 63 -16.68 17.83 2.03
C LEU A 63 -15.16 18.06 2.03
N VAL A 64 -14.70 19.28 1.73
CA VAL A 64 -13.27 19.58 1.74
C VAL A 64 -12.69 19.42 3.15
N TYR A 65 -13.34 20.01 4.16
CA TYR A 65 -12.92 19.88 5.55
C TYR A 65 -13.00 18.44 6.05
N MET A 66 -14.07 17.74 5.67
CA MET A 66 -14.27 16.33 6.01
C MET A 66 -13.15 15.45 5.44
N SER A 67 -12.79 15.68 4.18
CA SER A 67 -11.68 14.99 3.52
C SER A 67 -10.34 15.30 4.20
N GLY A 68 -10.10 16.55 4.61
CA GLY A 68 -8.90 16.96 5.36
C GLY A 68 -8.82 16.27 6.72
N THR A 69 -9.91 16.30 7.48
CA THR A 69 -10.02 15.64 8.79
C THR A 69 -9.77 14.15 8.67
N PHE A 70 -10.31 13.50 7.64
CA PHE A 70 -10.03 12.10 7.34
C PHE A 70 -8.53 11.86 7.12
N LYS A 71 -7.86 12.61 6.24
CA LYS A 71 -6.41 12.42 6.02
C LYS A 71 -5.61 12.60 7.30
N ASP A 72 -5.90 13.63 8.08
CA ASP A 72 -5.07 14.00 9.22
C ASP A 72 -5.30 13.13 10.46
N LYS A 73 -6.50 12.55 10.62
CA LYS A 73 -6.86 11.72 11.78
C LYS A 73 -6.77 10.22 11.52
N MET A 74 -7.02 9.79 10.28
CA MET A 74 -7.24 8.37 9.96
C MET A 74 -6.09 7.72 9.18
N ILE A 75 -5.36 8.50 8.38
CA ILE A 75 -4.32 7.98 7.49
C ILE A 75 -2.95 8.00 8.19
N PHE A 76 -2.57 6.89 8.82
CA PHE A 76 -1.21 6.71 9.35
C PHE A 76 -0.28 6.08 8.31
N SER A 77 0.61 6.89 7.71
CA SER A 77 1.55 6.43 6.68
C SER A 77 2.85 5.84 7.23
N GLY A 78 3.13 6.03 8.52
CA GLY A 78 4.44 5.71 9.10
C GLY A 78 4.83 4.25 8.94
N LEU A 79 3.89 3.31 9.14
CA LEU A 79 4.18 1.87 9.06
C LEU A 79 4.53 1.40 7.64
N ILE A 80 3.81 1.90 6.63
CA ILE A 80 4.08 1.50 5.24
C ILE A 80 5.38 2.09 4.74
N PHE A 81 5.71 3.33 5.12
CA PHE A 81 7.02 3.90 4.80
C PHE A 81 8.16 3.20 5.55
N ALA A 82 7.90 2.70 6.76
CA ALA A 82 8.88 1.93 7.52
C ALA A 82 9.13 0.53 6.91
N SER A 83 8.15 -0.10 6.24
CA SER A 83 8.36 -1.43 5.64
C SER A 83 9.19 -1.41 4.35
N ILE A 84 9.16 -0.31 3.59
CA ILE A 84 9.92 -0.13 2.35
C ILE A 84 11.43 -0.40 2.50
N PRO A 85 12.17 0.24 3.43
CA PRO A 85 13.60 0.00 3.56
C PRO A 85 13.92 -1.44 3.98
N PHE A 86 13.08 -2.07 4.81
CA PHE A 86 13.27 -3.47 5.19
C PHE A 86 13.12 -4.42 4.01
N LEU A 87 12.11 -4.20 3.14
CA LEU A 87 11.96 -4.97 1.90
C LEU A 87 13.12 -4.72 0.94
N PHE A 88 13.56 -3.47 0.80
CA PHE A 88 14.68 -3.12 -0.07
C PHE A 88 15.97 -3.82 0.35
N VAL A 89 16.32 -3.78 1.64
CA VAL A 89 17.49 -4.49 2.16
C VAL A 89 17.32 -6.01 1.99
N CYS A 90 16.13 -6.56 2.20
CA CYS A 90 15.87 -7.97 1.94
C CYS A 90 16.15 -8.34 0.48
N PHE A 91 15.69 -7.54 -0.50
CA PHE A 91 15.99 -7.76 -1.91
C PHE A 91 17.49 -7.75 -2.21
N LEU A 92 18.27 -6.85 -1.61
CA LEU A 92 19.73 -6.83 -1.77
C LEU A 92 20.40 -8.08 -1.20
N LEU A 93 19.92 -8.57 -0.05
CA LEU A 93 20.44 -9.81 0.54
C LEU A 93 20.10 -11.04 -0.32
N LEU A 94 18.90 -11.07 -0.89
CA LEU A 94 18.48 -12.13 -1.82
C LEU A 94 19.26 -12.08 -3.13
N ALA A 95 19.60 -10.90 -3.64
CA ALA A 95 20.44 -10.75 -4.82
C ALA A 95 21.87 -11.26 -4.61
N THR A 96 22.33 -11.35 -3.36
CA THR A 96 23.63 -11.92 -3.00
C THR A 96 23.60 -13.46 -2.99
N PHE A 97 22.44 -14.09 -3.15
CA PHE A 97 22.38 -15.54 -3.19
C PHE A 97 23.15 -16.06 -4.41
N PRO A 98 24.03 -17.04 -4.21
CA PRO A 98 24.83 -17.55 -5.31
C PRO A 98 23.89 -18.10 -6.37
N THR A 99 23.99 -17.52 -7.57
CA THR A 99 23.29 -18.03 -8.75
C THR A 99 23.94 -19.36 -9.13
N TRP A 100 23.12 -20.28 -9.62
CA TRP A 100 23.58 -21.57 -10.13
C TRP A 100 24.70 -21.35 -11.15
N SER A 101 25.94 -21.67 -10.79
CA SER A 101 27.07 -21.63 -11.71
C SER A 101 27.25 -23.03 -12.30
N ASP A 102 26.94 -23.18 -13.58
CA ASP A 102 27.34 -24.37 -14.33
C ASP A 102 28.87 -24.33 -14.47
N GLY A 103 29.55 -25.02 -13.57
CA GLY A 103 30.99 -25.28 -13.69
C GLY A 103 31.21 -26.19 -14.89
N VAL A 104 31.63 -25.61 -16.02
CA VAL A 104 32.19 -26.37 -17.15
C VAL A 104 33.61 -26.78 -16.76
N ASP A 105 33.74 -27.79 -15.90
CA ASP A 105 35.02 -28.45 -15.64
C ASP A 105 35.14 -29.67 -16.55
N SER A 106 35.91 -29.50 -17.61
CA SER A 106 36.36 -30.56 -18.50
C SER A 106 37.27 -31.53 -17.75
N GLY A 107 36.75 -32.67 -17.27
CA GLY A 107 37.61 -33.84 -17.10
C GLY A 107 37.28 -34.89 -16.04
N SER A 108 36.49 -34.63 -15.00
CA SER A 108 36.22 -35.72 -14.03
C SER A 108 34.98 -35.50 -13.19
N SER A 109 34.00 -36.38 -13.41
CA SER A 109 32.85 -36.70 -12.56
C SER A 109 31.94 -35.53 -12.15
N GLU A 110 30.79 -35.51 -12.79
CA GLU A 110 29.60 -34.65 -12.62
C GLU A 110 29.26 -34.30 -11.16
N GLY A 111 29.91 -33.28 -10.62
CA GLY A 111 29.57 -32.67 -9.33
C GLY A 111 28.88 -31.33 -9.55
N GLN A 112 27.55 -31.30 -9.60
CA GLN A 112 26.79 -30.05 -9.51
C GLN A 112 27.04 -29.42 -8.13
N VAL A 113 27.97 -28.46 -8.04
CA VAL A 113 28.26 -27.75 -6.79
C VAL A 113 27.15 -26.74 -6.53
N LYS A 114 26.10 -27.17 -5.83
CA LYS A 114 25.05 -26.29 -5.34
C LYS A 114 25.64 -25.38 -4.25
N ALA A 115 25.99 -24.15 -4.62
CA ALA A 115 26.41 -23.16 -3.64
C ALA A 115 25.23 -22.84 -2.71
N PHE A 116 25.29 -23.34 -1.47
CA PHE A 116 24.26 -23.06 -0.48
C PHE A 116 24.36 -21.60 -0.02
N PRO A 117 23.25 -20.86 0.10
CA PRO A 117 23.28 -19.52 0.65
C PRO A 117 23.81 -19.56 2.08
N SER A 118 24.57 -18.53 2.48
CA SER A 118 25.13 -18.49 3.83
C SER A 118 24.00 -18.45 4.87
N ARG A 119 24.11 -19.32 5.89
CA ARG A 119 23.06 -19.50 6.92
C ARG A 119 22.70 -18.19 7.62
N MET A 120 23.67 -17.29 7.80
CA MET A 120 23.47 -16.01 8.46
C MET A 120 22.66 -15.03 7.58
N VAL A 121 23.00 -14.91 6.29
CA VAL A 121 22.26 -14.04 5.35
C VAL A 121 20.82 -14.53 5.19
N SER A 122 20.61 -15.84 5.06
CA SER A 122 19.26 -16.41 4.93
C SER A 122 18.40 -16.14 6.17
N ARG A 123 18.95 -16.25 7.39
CA ARG A 123 18.22 -15.96 8.63
C ARG A 123 17.88 -14.48 8.76
N ILE A 124 18.85 -13.60 8.49
CA ILE A 124 18.64 -12.14 8.54
C ILE A 124 17.58 -11.72 7.51
N ALA A 125 17.67 -12.22 6.27
CA ALA A 125 16.70 -11.95 5.23
C ALA A 125 15.28 -12.39 5.64
N THR A 126 15.15 -13.56 6.28
CA THR A 126 13.86 -14.09 6.78
C THR A 126 13.26 -13.19 7.86
N ILE A 127 14.07 -12.74 8.83
CA ILE A 127 13.61 -11.83 9.89
C ILE A 127 13.17 -10.48 9.31
N LEU A 128 13.95 -9.94 8.38
CA LEU A 128 13.66 -8.65 7.74
C LEU A 128 12.36 -8.69 6.92
N VAL A 129 12.17 -9.72 6.08
CA VAL A 129 10.92 -9.86 5.31
C VAL A 129 9.72 -10.15 6.22
N GLY A 130 9.91 -10.95 7.28
CA GLY A 130 8.89 -11.22 8.27
C GLY A 130 8.42 -9.93 8.96
N LEU A 131 9.35 -9.12 9.45
CA LEU A 131 9.05 -7.82 10.07
C LEU A 131 8.35 -6.88 9.06
N ALA A 132 8.87 -6.80 7.84
CA ALA A 132 8.27 -5.96 6.80
C ALA A 132 6.86 -6.40 6.41
N SER A 133 6.60 -7.71 6.37
CA SER A 133 5.28 -8.28 6.09
C SER A 133 4.27 -7.92 7.19
N LEU A 134 4.66 -8.00 8.46
CA LEU A 134 3.82 -7.62 9.59
C LEU A 134 3.50 -6.12 9.60
N LEU A 135 4.51 -5.26 9.40
CA LEU A 135 4.31 -3.82 9.31
C LEU A 135 3.37 -3.43 8.16
N SER A 136 3.55 -4.07 6.99
CA SER A 136 2.71 -3.85 5.82
C SER A 136 1.29 -4.36 6.05
N LEU A 137 1.12 -5.52 6.68
CA LEU A 137 -0.19 -6.08 7.04
C LEU A 137 -0.96 -5.13 7.97
N VAL A 138 -0.34 -4.71 9.07
CA VAL A 138 -0.96 -3.78 10.03
C VAL A 138 -1.34 -2.48 9.34
N SER A 139 -0.46 -1.96 8.47
CA SER A 139 -0.74 -0.72 7.75
C SER A 139 -1.92 -0.84 6.78
N VAL A 140 -1.92 -1.83 5.90
CA VAL A 140 -2.98 -2.04 4.91
C VAL A 140 -4.31 -2.34 5.60
N PHE A 141 -4.29 -3.16 6.65
CA PHE A 141 -5.47 -3.49 7.43
C PHE A 141 -6.06 -2.25 8.09
N TRP A 142 -5.21 -1.42 8.72
CA TRP A 142 -5.63 -0.15 9.32
C TRP A 142 -6.25 0.79 8.28
N GLN A 143 -5.62 0.97 7.13
CA GLN A 143 -6.13 1.80 6.04
C GLN A 143 -7.48 1.29 5.53
N HIS A 144 -7.64 -0.02 5.41
CA HIS A 144 -8.87 -0.64 4.92
C HIS A 144 -10.02 -0.38 5.90
N ILE A 145 -9.84 -0.70 7.18
CA ILE A 145 -10.86 -0.49 8.23
C ILE A 145 -11.21 0.99 8.34
N SER A 146 -10.20 1.86 8.39
CA SER A 146 -10.43 3.28 8.63
C SER A 146 -11.15 3.95 7.45
N THR A 147 -10.81 3.54 6.22
CA THR A 147 -11.52 4.02 5.02
C THR A 147 -12.95 3.48 4.97
N ALA A 148 -13.16 2.19 5.27
CA ALA A 148 -14.49 1.59 5.28
C ALA A 148 -15.40 2.25 6.32
N ALA A 149 -14.91 2.44 7.54
CA ALA A 149 -15.65 3.11 8.61
C ALA A 149 -16.00 4.57 8.24
N SER A 150 -15.06 5.29 7.65
CA SER A 150 -15.29 6.66 7.16
C SER A 150 -16.37 6.70 6.09
N VAL A 151 -16.30 5.85 5.07
CA VAL A 151 -17.29 5.81 3.98
C VAL A 151 -18.70 5.56 4.55
N THR A 152 -18.85 4.55 5.41
CA THR A 152 -20.15 4.22 6.02
C THR A 152 -20.67 5.35 6.91
N MET A 153 -19.81 5.95 7.74
CA MET A 153 -20.22 7.05 8.63
C MET A 153 -20.74 8.26 7.85
N HIS A 154 -20.09 8.59 6.73
CA HIS A 154 -20.50 9.72 5.91
C HIS A 154 -21.80 9.44 5.12
N GLU A 155 -22.01 8.21 4.65
CA GLU A 155 -23.26 7.85 3.99
C GLU A 155 -24.47 7.94 4.95
N GLU A 156 -24.31 7.48 6.19
CA GLU A 156 -25.36 7.52 7.22
C GLU A 156 -25.65 8.95 7.73
N LEU A 157 -24.63 9.72 8.07
CA LEU A 157 -24.81 11.08 8.63
C LEU A 157 -25.44 12.07 7.65
N TYR A 158 -25.25 11.85 6.35
CA TYR A 158 -25.75 12.74 5.31
C TYR A 158 -26.94 12.15 4.56
N TYR A 159 -27.66 11.17 5.15
CA TYR A 159 -28.86 10.56 4.58
C TYR A 159 -28.66 10.09 3.11
N GLY A 160 -27.46 9.60 2.79
CA GLY A 160 -27.09 9.15 1.43
C GLY A 160 -26.86 10.27 0.39
N VAL A 161 -26.82 11.54 0.79
CA VAL A 161 -26.49 12.69 -0.11
C VAL A 161 -25.01 12.67 -0.50
N VAL A 162 -24.15 12.19 0.39
CA VAL A 162 -22.73 11.94 0.13
C VAL A 162 -22.54 10.45 -0.08
N LYS A 163 -21.93 10.08 -1.19
CA LYS A 163 -21.48 8.70 -1.45
C LYS A 163 -19.98 8.60 -1.29
N GLY A 164 -19.55 7.64 -0.50
CA GLY A 164 -18.15 7.33 -0.28
C GLY A 164 -17.76 6.07 -1.05
N HIS A 165 -16.62 6.10 -1.73
CA HIS A 165 -16.05 4.91 -2.37
C HIS A 165 -14.63 4.68 -1.90
N ILE A 166 -14.32 3.42 -1.64
CA ILE A 166 -12.98 2.96 -1.31
C ILE A 166 -12.17 2.87 -2.62
N GLY A 167 -10.94 3.34 -2.60
CA GLY A 167 -10.04 3.30 -3.74
C GLY A 167 -9.53 1.88 -4.03
N VAL A 168 -10.23 1.17 -4.91
CA VAL A 168 -9.96 -0.24 -5.26
C VAL A 168 -8.52 -0.46 -5.71
N VAL A 169 -7.96 0.44 -6.53
CA VAL A 169 -6.58 0.31 -7.03
C VAL A 169 -5.56 0.32 -5.89
N ALA A 170 -5.72 1.23 -4.93
CA ALA A 170 -4.83 1.29 -3.76
C ALA A 170 -4.98 0.04 -2.89
N MET A 171 -6.21 -0.46 -2.74
CA MET A 171 -6.48 -1.68 -1.98
C MET A 171 -5.85 -2.92 -2.61
N VAL A 172 -5.98 -3.10 -3.92
CA VAL A 172 -5.38 -4.23 -4.65
C VAL A 172 -3.86 -4.18 -4.57
N LEU A 173 -3.24 -3.02 -4.75
CA LEU A 173 -1.79 -2.88 -4.63
C LEU A 173 -1.30 -3.10 -3.19
N GLY A 174 -2.05 -2.60 -2.19
CA GLY A 174 -1.74 -2.79 -0.77
C GLY A 174 -1.79 -4.26 -0.38
N TRP A 175 -2.93 -4.94 -0.60
CA TRP A 175 -3.08 -6.36 -0.29
C TRP A 175 -2.17 -7.25 -1.13
N GLY A 176 -1.97 -6.92 -2.41
CA GLY A 176 -1.02 -7.61 -3.28
C GLY A 176 0.40 -7.57 -2.73
N SER A 177 0.84 -6.42 -2.19
CA SER A 177 2.16 -6.30 -1.56
C SER A 177 2.29 -7.17 -0.29
N VAL A 178 1.24 -7.23 0.53
CA VAL A 178 1.19 -8.08 1.74
C VAL A 178 1.25 -9.56 1.36
N SER A 179 0.44 -9.99 0.39
CA SER A 179 0.45 -11.38 -0.09
C SER A 179 1.81 -11.76 -0.67
N ALA A 180 2.43 -10.89 -1.47
CA ALA A 180 3.76 -11.14 -2.02
C ALA A 180 4.83 -11.26 -0.92
N ALA A 181 4.83 -10.36 0.07
CA ALA A 181 5.76 -10.41 1.19
C ALA A 181 5.56 -11.68 2.06
N PHE A 182 4.32 -12.11 2.25
CA PHE A 182 3.99 -13.33 2.98
C PHE A 182 4.47 -14.58 2.23
N LEU A 183 4.24 -14.66 0.92
CA LEU A 183 4.77 -15.72 0.06
C LEU A 183 6.29 -15.77 0.09
N ALA A 184 6.98 -14.63 0.01
CA ALA A 184 8.43 -14.55 0.14
C ALA A 184 8.91 -15.07 1.50
N THR A 185 8.21 -14.74 2.58
CA THR A 185 8.53 -15.21 3.94
C THR A 185 8.39 -16.73 4.04
N ILE A 186 7.28 -17.29 3.56
CA ILE A 186 7.07 -18.74 3.51
C ILE A 186 8.16 -19.41 2.67
N GLY A 187 8.47 -18.88 1.49
CA GLY A 187 9.50 -19.42 0.60
C GLY A 187 10.87 -19.51 1.27
N LEU A 188 11.27 -18.47 2.01
CA LEU A 188 12.54 -18.49 2.75
C LEU A 188 12.53 -19.47 3.92
N ILE A 189 11.41 -19.59 4.64
CA ILE A 189 11.27 -20.57 5.73
C ILE A 189 11.40 -22.00 5.16
N VAL A 190 10.67 -22.31 4.09
CA VAL A 190 10.72 -23.62 3.43
C VAL A 190 12.15 -23.91 2.97
N MET A 191 12.82 -22.95 2.32
CA MET A 191 14.21 -23.11 1.88
C MET A 191 15.15 -23.44 3.05
N ILE A 192 15.04 -22.73 4.18
CA ILE A 192 15.86 -22.98 5.37
C ILE A 192 15.61 -24.38 5.94
N VAL A 193 14.34 -24.78 6.06
CA VAL A 193 13.95 -26.11 6.57
C VAL A 193 14.45 -27.21 5.64
N SER A 194 14.30 -27.06 4.33
CA SER A 194 14.77 -28.04 3.35
C SER A 194 16.29 -28.25 3.44
N ILE A 195 17.08 -27.18 3.58
CA ILE A 195 18.54 -27.29 3.74
C ILE A 195 18.89 -28.00 5.06
N ALA A 196 18.17 -27.72 6.14
CA ALA A 196 18.40 -28.38 7.43
C ALA A 196 18.10 -29.87 7.39
N VAL A 197 17.02 -30.27 6.72
CA VAL A 197 16.66 -31.70 6.53
C VAL A 197 17.69 -32.40 5.65
N LEU A 198 18.12 -31.78 4.54
CA LEU A 198 19.10 -32.37 3.64
C LEU A 198 20.45 -32.58 4.33
N ALA A 199 20.92 -31.58 5.09
CA ALA A 199 22.16 -31.70 5.86
C ALA A 199 22.10 -32.87 6.86
N LYS A 200 20.95 -33.06 7.52
CA LYS A 200 20.76 -34.18 8.46
C LYS A 200 20.78 -35.54 7.78
N LEU A 201 20.24 -35.66 6.56
CA LEU A 201 20.21 -36.91 5.80
C LEU A 201 21.54 -37.28 5.14
N THR A 202 22.45 -36.32 4.95
CA THR A 202 23.79 -36.55 4.38
C THR A 202 24.85 -36.81 5.44
N ASP A 203 24.63 -36.36 6.69
CA ASP A 203 25.52 -36.64 7.83
C ASP A 203 25.28 -38.03 8.48
N ASP A 204 24.24 -38.77 8.06
CA ASP A 204 23.99 -40.19 8.39
C ASP A 204 24.45 -41.12 7.25
#